data_AF-A0A3S3R781-F1
#
_entry.id   AF-A0A3S3R781-F1
#
_cell.length_a   1.000
_cell.length_b   1.000
_cell.length_c   1.000
_cell.angle_alpha   90.00
_cell.angle_beta   90.00
_cell.angle_gamma   90.00
#
_symmetry.space_group_name_H-M   'P 1'
#
loop_
_entity.id
_entity.type
_entity.pdbx_description
1 polymer ?
#
loop_
_entity_poly.entity_id
_entity_poly.type
_entity_poly.pdbx_seq_one_letter_code
_entity_poly.pdbx_strand_id
1 'polypeptide(L)' 'MQKKTSCLEKKGEEICEVKKCLLESALYVIFNKKEPCNYHYSIGGDSFCGCPVRKEIFKKYKI' A
#
# COMPACT_ATOMS: atom_id res chain seq x y z
N MET A 1 -9.60 7.24 15.12
CA MET A 1 -8.48 8.03 14.57
C MET A 1 -7.58 7.06 13.81
N GLN A 2 -7.76 6.95 12.49
CA GLN A 2 -6.96 6.04 11.65
C GLN A 2 -5.51 6.52 11.65
N LYS A 3 -4.58 5.61 11.99
CA LYS A 3 -3.14 5.91 11.94
C LYS A 3 -2.73 6.00 10.49
N LYS A 4 -2.61 7.22 9.98
CA LYS A 4 -2.10 7.47 8.63
C LYS A 4 -0.58 7.34 8.65
N THR A 5 -0.03 6.61 7.68
CA THR A 5 1.41 6.32 7.64
C THR A 5 2.07 6.99 6.46
N SER A 6 3.16 7.70 6.71
CA SER A 6 3.87 8.55 5.74
C SER A 6 4.43 7.80 4.52
N CYS A 7 4.44 6.47 4.48
CA CYS A 7 4.77 5.71 3.27
C CYS A 7 3.57 5.51 2.32
N LEU A 8 2.36 5.76 2.83
CA LEU A 8 1.10 5.77 2.10
C LEU A 8 0.66 7.21 1.79
N GLU A 9 1.36 8.23 2.32
CA GLU A 9 1.11 9.63 2.04
C GLU A 9 2.35 10.31 1.48
N LYS A 10 2.21 11.14 0.44
CA LYS A 10 3.25 12.07 0.01
C LYS A 10 2.65 13.46 0.00
N LYS A 11 3.30 14.41 0.68
CA LYS A 11 2.81 15.79 0.83
C LYS A 11 1.38 15.91 1.40
N GLY A 12 0.95 14.93 2.21
CA GLY A 12 -0.41 14.91 2.80
C GLY A 12 -1.50 14.35 1.89
N GLU A 13 -1.15 13.81 0.72
CA GLU A 13 -2.08 13.07 -0.15
C GLU A 13 -1.86 11.56 -0.03
N GLU A 14 -2.94 10.81 0.17
CA GLU A 14 -2.93 9.34 0.23
C GLU A 14 -2.64 8.75 -1.16
N ILE A 15 -1.42 8.21 -1.31
CA ILE A 15 -0.86 7.60 -2.52
C ILE A 15 -1.58 6.29 -2.84
N CYS A 16 -1.91 5.51 -1.80
CA CYS A 16 -2.68 4.30 -1.95
C CYS A 16 -3.37 3.89 -0.66
N GLU A 17 -4.51 3.23 -0.80
CA GLU A 17 -5.24 2.62 0.30
C GLU A 17 -4.95 1.13 0.34
N VAL A 18 -4.52 0.60 1.49
CA VAL A 18 -4.36 -0.84 1.68
C VAL A 18 -5.71 -1.45 2.02
N LYS A 19 -6.22 -2.39 1.21
CA LYS A 19 -7.46 -3.11 1.55
C LYS A 19 -7.20 -4.40 2.31
N LYS A 20 -6.13 -5.11 1.95
CA LYS A 20 -5.85 -6.45 2.47
C LYS A 20 -4.38 -6.82 2.31
N CYS A 21 -3.84 -7.58 3.25
CA CYS A 21 -2.59 -8.30 3.04
C CYS A 21 -2.91 -9.72 2.54
N LEU A 22 -2.41 -10.07 1.36
CA LEU A 22 -2.52 -11.42 0.81
C LEU A 22 -1.18 -12.14 0.99
N LEU A 23 -1.24 -13.32 1.62
CA LEU A 23 -0.15 -14.31 1.66
C LEU A 23 1.18 -13.78 2.21
N GLU A 24 1.15 -12.84 3.18
CA GLU A 24 2.33 -12.20 3.81
C GLU A 24 3.33 -11.49 2.87
N SER A 25 3.11 -11.59 1.57
CA SER A 25 4.06 -11.29 0.49
C SER A 25 3.57 -10.15 -0.39
N ALA A 26 2.29 -9.77 -0.29
CA ALA A 26 1.71 -8.68 -1.08
C ALA A 26 0.67 -7.89 -0.27
N LEU A 27 0.65 -6.57 -0.45
CA LEU A 27 -0.47 -5.75 -0.04
C LEU A 27 -1.35 -5.50 -1.26
N TYR A 28 -2.62 -5.87 -1.15
CA TYR A 28 -3.65 -5.40 -2.06
C TYR A 28 -3.87 -3.92 -1.78
N VAL A 29 -3.65 -3.10 -2.80
CA VAL A 29 -3.74 -1.65 -2.66
C VAL A 29 -4.55 -1.05 -3.80
N ILE A 30 -5.31 -0.01 -3.48
CA ILE A 30 -5.92 0.87 -4.47
C ILE A 30 -4.98 2.06 -4.64
N PHE A 31 -4.31 2.16 -5.80
CA PHE A 31 -3.49 3.32 -6.11
C PHE A 31 -4.36 4.50 -6.52
N ASN A 32 -4.21 5.62 -5.82
CA ASN A 32 -4.63 6.90 -6.34
C ASN A 32 -3.60 7.29 -7.41
N LYS A 33 -4.02 7.24 -8.67
CA LYS A 33 -3.23 7.26 -9.93
C LYS A 33 -2.21 8.41 -10.13
N LYS A 34 -1.91 9.21 -9.12
CA LYS A 34 -1.06 10.40 -9.24
C LYS A 34 0.44 10.11 -9.12
N GLU A 35 0.87 8.99 -8.53
CA GLU A 35 2.30 8.72 -8.32
C GLU A 35 2.71 7.28 -8.67
N PRO A 36 3.82 7.11 -9.42
CA PRO A 36 4.37 5.80 -9.71
C PRO A 36 4.99 5.19 -8.45
N CYS A 37 4.68 3.91 -8.18
CA CYS A 37 5.33 3.13 -7.14
C CYS A 37 6.20 2.04 -7.79
N ASN A 38 7.50 2.05 -7.56
CA ASN A 38 8.42 1.05 -8.13
C ASN A 38 8.17 -0.39 -7.62
N TYR A 39 7.38 -0.53 -6.55
CA TYR A 39 6.97 -1.81 -6.00
C TYR A 39 5.53 -2.17 -6.39
N HIS A 40 4.91 -1.41 -7.29
CA HIS A 40 3.60 -1.71 -7.85
C HIS A 40 3.73 -2.81 -8.90
N TYR A 41 2.81 -3.76 -8.84
CA TYR A 41 2.58 -4.71 -9.90
C TYR A 41 1.10 -5.06 -9.94
N SER A 42 0.62 -5.50 -11.10
CA SER A 42 -0.78 -5.89 -11.28
C SER A 42 -0.89 -7.36 -11.64
N ILE A 43 -1.84 -8.08 -11.03
CA ILE A 43 -2.10 -9.49 -11.29
C ILE A 43 -3.61 -9.64 -11.50
N GLY A 44 -4.04 -10.19 -12.64
CA GLY A 44 -5.46 -10.46 -12.88
C GLY A 44 -6.36 -9.22 -12.92
N GLY A 45 -5.81 -8.02 -13.17
CA GLY A 45 -6.54 -6.76 -13.14
C GLY A 45 -6.53 -6.06 -11.78
N ASP A 46 -6.09 -6.74 -10.73
CA ASP A 46 -5.92 -6.17 -9.40
C ASP A 46 -4.54 -5.54 -9.22
N SER A 47 -4.45 -4.51 -8.37
CA SER A 47 -3.22 -3.77 -8.08
C SER A 47 -2.62 -4.17 -6.73
N PHE A 48 -1.32 -4.45 -6.73
CA PHE A 48 -0.58 -4.91 -5.56
C PHE A 48 0.66 -4.07 -5.31
N CYS A 49 1.07 -4.01 -4.05
CA CYS A 49 2.30 -3.36 -3.63
C CYS A 49 3.18 -4.36 -2.87
N GLY A 50 4.39 -4.55 -3.39
CA GLY A 50 5.42 -5.39 -2.80
C GLY A 50 6.34 -4.67 -1.82
N CYS A 51 6.12 -3.37 -1.56
CA CYS A 51 7.04 -2.52 -0.80
C CYS A 51 7.27 -3.09 0.62
N PRO A 52 8.52 -3.42 1.00
CA PRO A 52 8.82 -4.04 2.30
C PRO A 52 8.39 -3.13 3.46
N VAL A 53 8.64 -1.83 3.36
CA VAL A 53 8.26 -0.84 4.39
C VAL A 53 6.74 -0.81 4.60
N ARG A 54 5.95 -0.83 3.52
CA ARG A 54 4.48 -0.85 3.62
C ARG A 54 3.98 -2.14 4.27
N LYS A 55 4.61 -3.28 3.95
CA LYS A 55 4.30 -4.57 4.60
C LYS A 55 4.59 -4.55 6.09
N GLU A 56 5.74 -4.04 6.51
CA GLU A 56 6.09 -3.92 7.93
C GLU A 56 5.10 -3.02 8.67
N ILE A 57 4.69 -1.92 8.05
CA ILE A 57 3.70 -1.01 8.60
C ILE A 57 2.32 -1.69 8.74
N PHE A 58 1.86 -2.39 7.70
CA PHE A 58 0.63 -3.19 7.78
C PHE A 58 0.71 -4.21 8.91
N LYS A 59 1.82 -4.98 9.00
CA LYS A 59 2.00 -5.99 10.05
C LYS A 59 2.04 -5.37 11.45
N LYS A 60 2.70 -4.22 11.61
CA LYS A 60 2.89 -3.53 12.90
C LYS A 60 1.61 -2.85 13.40
N TYR A 61 0.82 -2.27 12.49
CA TYR A 61 -0.33 -1.45 12.86
C TYR A 61 -1.69 -2.06 12.50
N LYS A 62 -1.73 -3.18 11.76
CA LYS A 62 -2.94 -3.85 11.26
C LYS A 62 -3.90 -2.89 10.53
N ILE A 63 -3.34 -2.00 9.71
CA ILE A 63 -4.05 -1.00 8.91
C ILE A 63 -4.09 -1.42 7.45
#